data_AF-A0A6P5Y949-F1
#
_entry.id   AF-A0A6P5Y949-F1
#
_cell.length_a   1.000
_cell.length_b   1.000
_cell.length_c   1.000
_cell.angle_alpha   90.00
_cell.angle_beta   90.00
_cell.angle_gamma   90.00
#
_symmetry.space_group_name_H-M   'P 1'
#
loop_
_entity.id
_entity.type
_entity.pdbx_description
1 polymer ?
#
loop_
_entity_poly.entity_id
_entity_poly.type
_entity_poly.pdbx_seq_one_letter_code
_entity_poly.pdbx_strand_id
1 'polypeptide(L)'
;MSSFHLPFFTGTSTRSTFSFSIKSSSFPSSFSSSLVPFQRFDRFRSTSRTTTRSFSCVFYSLKAKAMAELVQDKESGAAATGSGGGVRPEVEHSRTFLEARSEQELLSGIRKEVEAGRLPPNVAAGMEELYQNYRNAVFQSGDPAAVGIVLSNMAVAFDRMLLDLRDPFVFETYHRALREPFDYYMFGQNYFRPLINFRNSYVGNLSLFYEIEEKLKQGHNVVLISNHQTEADPHIIALLLEKTNPHVAENMIYVAGDRVIADPLCKPFSMGRNLLCVHSKKHMFDVPELAEMKRRVNTRSLKEMALLLRGGSKIVWIAPSGGRDRPDPFTEEWYPAPFDSSSVDNMRRLIEHSGAAGHIYPLALLCYDIMPPPPQVEKEIGEKRIITFHGAGLSIAQKISLPEIAASCEKSEEAKDVYTQALYKSVTEQYDVLKSAVHGKQGLEASTAGQVFSLHKFLTHNKKAIRFVHKRMLCKKNPIFFLMPINDINGRLPFIGAESIRN
;
A
#
# COMPACT_ATOMS: atom_id res chain seq x y z
N MET A 1 -4.20 -11.15 66.82
CA MET A 1 -5.56 -11.60 66.41
C MET A 1 -5.74 -11.16 64.96
N SER A 2 -5.92 -11.98 63.94
CA SER A 2 -6.11 -13.42 63.78
C SER A 2 -5.75 -13.76 62.34
N SER A 3 -5.03 -14.85 62.18
CA SER A 3 -4.48 -15.47 60.96
C SER A 3 -5.35 -16.62 60.48
N PHE A 4 -5.55 -16.79 59.17
CA PHE A 4 -5.94 -18.07 58.51
C PHE A 4 -5.48 -18.00 57.04
N HIS A 5 -4.43 -18.69 56.59
CA HIS A 5 -4.21 -20.13 56.29
C HIS A 5 -4.89 -20.67 55.01
N LEU A 6 -4.04 -20.91 54.00
CA LEU A 6 -4.21 -21.77 52.82
C LEU A 6 -4.30 -23.26 53.21
N PRO A 7 -4.87 -24.11 52.34
CA PRO A 7 -4.50 -25.51 52.28
C PRO A 7 -3.85 -25.90 50.95
N PHE A 8 -2.69 -26.55 51.07
CA PHE A 8 -2.13 -27.50 50.11
C PHE A 8 -2.82 -28.86 50.30
N PHE A 9 -3.09 -29.59 49.22
CA PHE A 9 -3.27 -31.04 49.27
C PHE A 9 -2.52 -31.69 48.10
N THR A 10 -1.55 -32.52 48.46
CA THR A 10 -0.90 -33.53 47.64
C THR A 10 -1.66 -34.86 47.76
N GLY A 11 -1.88 -35.55 46.66
CA GLY A 11 -2.41 -36.92 46.64
C GLY A 11 -2.07 -37.63 45.33
N THR A 12 -1.12 -38.55 45.39
CA THR A 12 -0.74 -39.51 44.34
C THR A 12 -1.70 -40.70 44.31
N SER A 13 -2.17 -41.13 43.13
CA SER A 13 -2.36 -42.57 42.82
C SER A 13 -2.63 -42.85 41.32
N THR A 14 -1.78 -43.69 40.74
CA THR A 14 -2.05 -44.79 39.78
C THR A 14 -2.79 -44.56 38.45
N ARG A 15 -2.00 -44.55 37.37
CA ARG A 15 -1.99 -45.51 36.23
C ARG A 15 -3.35 -45.92 35.61
N SER A 16 -3.63 -45.42 34.40
CA SER A 16 -4.09 -46.30 33.29
C SER A 16 -3.75 -45.68 31.93
N THR A 17 -3.02 -46.47 31.15
CA THR A 17 -2.70 -46.27 29.73
C THR A 17 -3.87 -46.76 28.88
N PHE A 18 -4.49 -45.88 28.10
CA PHE A 18 -5.31 -46.29 26.96
C PHE A 18 -4.53 -46.07 25.67
N SER A 19 -4.04 -47.19 25.14
CA SER A 19 -3.47 -47.33 23.80
C SER A 19 -4.61 -47.71 22.87
N PHE A 20 -4.89 -46.89 21.86
CA PHE A 20 -5.68 -47.31 20.70
C PHE A 20 -4.74 -47.45 19.51
N SER A 21 -4.53 -48.70 19.12
CA SER A 21 -3.81 -49.11 17.92
C SER A 21 -4.80 -49.82 17.02
N ILE A 22 -5.18 -49.22 15.89
CA ILE A 22 -5.83 -49.96 14.78
C ILE A 22 -5.29 -49.47 13.43
N LYS A 23 -4.37 -50.29 12.93
CA LYS A 23 -4.26 -50.86 11.57
C LYS A 23 -4.13 -49.94 10.36
N SER A 24 -2.93 -50.03 9.80
CA SER A 24 -2.61 -49.95 8.38
C SER A 24 -3.51 -50.84 7.52
N SER A 25 -3.97 -50.31 6.38
CA SER A 25 -4.15 -51.08 5.16
C SER A 25 -3.55 -50.28 4.00
N SER A 26 -2.81 -50.99 3.17
CA SER A 26 -2.01 -50.46 2.07
C SER A 26 -2.38 -51.21 0.78
N PHE A 27 -2.51 -50.44 -0.30
CA PHE A 27 -2.46 -50.80 -1.74
C PHE A 27 -3.69 -51.48 -2.39
N PRO A 28 -3.90 -51.35 -3.73
CA PRO A 28 -2.90 -50.99 -4.75
C PRO A 28 -3.25 -49.87 -5.75
N SER A 29 -2.17 -49.54 -6.45
CA SER A 29 -1.92 -48.60 -7.54
C SER A 29 -2.52 -48.98 -8.90
N SER A 30 -2.65 -47.95 -9.74
CA SER A 30 -2.47 -47.94 -11.21
C SER A 30 -3.54 -48.59 -12.09
N PHE A 31 -4.20 -47.78 -12.92
CA PHE A 31 -4.33 -48.08 -14.36
C PHE A 31 -4.25 -46.81 -15.20
N SER A 32 -3.50 -46.95 -16.29
CA SER A 32 -3.13 -45.97 -17.28
C SER A 32 -4.10 -45.99 -18.48
N SER A 33 -4.24 -44.82 -19.11
CA SER A 33 -4.45 -44.55 -20.54
C SER A 33 -5.42 -45.41 -21.37
N SER A 34 -6.39 -44.74 -22.01
CA SER A 34 -6.69 -45.01 -23.42
C SER A 34 -7.05 -43.72 -24.17
N LEU A 35 -6.20 -43.43 -25.16
CA LEU A 35 -6.43 -42.54 -26.30
C LEU A 35 -7.07 -43.37 -27.42
N VAL A 36 -8.17 -42.92 -28.02
CA VAL A 36 -8.51 -43.18 -29.43
C VAL A 36 -9.61 -42.17 -29.90
N PRO A 37 -9.82 -41.94 -31.21
CA PRO A 37 -9.70 -40.60 -31.78
C PRO A 37 -10.86 -40.23 -32.73
N PHE A 38 -10.72 -39.09 -33.41
CA PHE A 38 -11.40 -38.70 -34.67
C PHE A 38 -12.94 -38.65 -34.69
N GLN A 39 -13.50 -37.45 -34.93
CA GLN A 39 -13.98 -37.14 -36.28
C GLN A 39 -14.21 -35.64 -36.52
N ARG A 40 -13.63 -35.24 -37.64
CA ARG A 40 -13.74 -33.98 -38.36
C ARG A 40 -15.08 -33.99 -39.10
N PHE A 41 -15.88 -32.94 -38.99
CA PHE A 41 -16.91 -32.66 -39.99
C PHE A 41 -16.82 -31.20 -40.45
N ASP A 42 -16.81 -31.10 -41.77
CA ASP A 42 -16.65 -29.93 -42.59
C ASP A 42 -17.86 -28.99 -42.59
N ARG A 43 -17.54 -27.73 -42.86
CA ARG A 43 -18.28 -26.77 -43.70
C ARG A 43 -19.79 -26.60 -43.46
N PHE A 44 -20.14 -25.42 -42.95
CA PHE A 44 -21.17 -24.61 -43.60
C PHE A 44 -20.57 -23.29 -44.10
N ARG A 45 -20.47 -23.21 -45.43
CA ARG A 45 -20.30 -21.98 -46.20
C ARG A 45 -21.71 -21.45 -46.45
N SER A 46 -22.00 -20.21 -46.03
CA SER A 46 -23.08 -19.45 -46.64
C SER A 46 -22.61 -18.04 -46.93
N THR A 47 -22.92 -17.62 -48.14
CA THR A 47 -22.43 -16.44 -48.86
C THR A 47 -23.47 -15.33 -48.89
N SER A 48 -22.95 -14.09 -48.93
CA SER A 48 -23.61 -12.84 -49.31
C SER A 48 -24.53 -12.25 -48.22
N ARG A 49 -24.54 -10.94 -47.97
CA ARG A 49 -24.58 -9.86 -48.96
C ARG A 49 -24.11 -8.55 -48.32
N THR A 50 -23.35 -7.80 -49.12
CA THR A 50 -22.96 -6.40 -48.94
C THR A 50 -24.20 -5.50 -48.87
N THR A 51 -24.30 -4.63 -47.87
CA THR A 51 -25.08 -3.39 -47.94
C THR A 51 -24.31 -2.27 -47.25
N THR A 52 -23.78 -1.38 -48.08
CA THR A 52 -23.27 -0.05 -47.79
C THR A 52 -24.42 0.90 -47.48
N ARG A 53 -24.31 1.67 -46.39
CA ARG A 53 -24.97 2.97 -46.13
C ARG A 53 -24.22 3.60 -44.95
N SER A 54 -23.23 4.46 -45.15
CA SER A 54 -23.35 5.87 -45.58
C SER A 54 -24.53 6.58 -44.93
N PHE A 55 -24.29 7.15 -43.75
CA PHE A 55 -24.98 8.36 -43.30
C PHE A 55 -23.94 9.43 -43.00
N SER A 56 -23.93 10.39 -43.92
CA SER A 56 -23.20 11.64 -43.89
C SER A 56 -23.76 12.56 -42.81
N CYS A 57 -22.87 13.00 -41.92
CA CYS A 57 -23.08 14.12 -41.01
C CYS A 57 -22.92 15.41 -41.81
N VAL A 58 -23.99 16.21 -41.91
CA VAL A 58 -23.99 17.52 -42.57
C VAL A 58 -24.78 18.52 -41.73
N PHE A 59 -24.01 19.47 -41.18
CA PHE A 59 -24.34 20.79 -40.63
C PHE A 59 -25.36 20.91 -39.49
N TYR A 60 -24.92 21.44 -38.34
CA TYR A 60 -25.28 22.81 -37.92
C TYR A 60 -24.23 23.36 -36.93
N SER A 61 -23.62 24.48 -37.31
CA SER A 61 -23.01 25.44 -36.41
C SER A 61 -24.14 26.19 -35.69
N LEU A 62 -24.03 26.42 -34.37
CA LEU A 62 -24.34 27.71 -33.72
C LEU A 62 -24.13 27.68 -32.19
N LYS A 63 -23.35 28.69 -31.77
CA LYS A 63 -23.12 29.28 -30.44
C LYS A 63 -24.07 28.94 -29.28
N ALA A 64 -23.43 28.58 -28.16
CA ALA A 64 -23.47 29.25 -26.85
C ALA A 64 -24.71 30.10 -26.47
N LYS A 65 -25.53 29.57 -25.55
CA LYS A 65 -26.03 30.24 -24.32
C LYS A 65 -27.03 29.32 -23.60
N ALA A 66 -27.15 29.56 -22.28
CA ALA A 66 -28.21 29.16 -21.35
C ALA A 66 -28.02 27.83 -20.60
N MET A 67 -27.48 27.95 -19.38
CA MET A 67 -28.13 27.50 -18.13
C MET A 67 -27.28 28.02 -16.95
N ALA A 68 -27.44 29.31 -16.69
CA ALA A 68 -27.11 29.96 -15.43
C ALA A 68 -28.41 30.59 -14.96
N GLU A 69 -29.04 29.99 -13.95
CA GLU A 69 -30.02 30.61 -13.05
C GLU A 69 -30.40 29.60 -11.96
N LEU A 70 -29.73 29.67 -10.81
CA LEU A 70 -30.41 29.89 -9.53
C LEU A 70 -29.35 30.13 -8.43
N VAL A 71 -29.70 31.00 -7.49
CA VAL A 71 -28.96 31.47 -6.30
C VAL A 71 -28.15 32.76 -6.51
N GLN A 72 -28.86 33.89 -6.56
CA GLN A 72 -28.50 35.11 -5.81
C GLN A 72 -29.33 35.06 -4.50
N ASP A 73 -28.81 35.40 -3.33
CA ASP A 73 -28.46 36.73 -2.81
C ASP A 73 -27.49 36.53 -1.61
N LYS A 74 -26.58 37.41 -1.19
CA LYS A 74 -26.34 38.83 -1.42
C LYS A 74 -24.89 39.11 -0.97
N GLU A 75 -24.03 39.55 -1.87
CA GLU A 75 -22.78 40.22 -1.53
C GLU A 75 -22.90 41.65 -2.06
N SER A 76 -22.83 42.64 -1.18
CA SER A 76 -22.72 44.05 -1.58
C SER A 76 -21.26 44.32 -1.95
N GLY A 77 -20.94 44.16 -3.23
CA GLY A 77 -19.69 44.61 -3.81
C GLY A 77 -19.70 46.11 -4.10
N ALA A 78 -18.60 46.78 -3.77
CA ALA A 78 -18.15 47.96 -4.49
C ALA A 78 -16.89 47.57 -5.26
N ALA A 79 -17.00 47.53 -6.59
CA ALA A 79 -15.92 47.23 -7.50
C ALA A 79 -14.96 48.43 -7.59
N ALA A 80 -13.65 48.15 -7.56
CA ALA A 80 -12.64 49.00 -8.15
C ALA A 80 -11.72 48.15 -9.03
N THR A 81 -11.82 48.41 -10.33
CA THR A 81 -10.90 48.01 -11.38
C THR A 81 -9.47 48.43 -11.05
N GLY A 82 -8.56 47.46 -11.01
CA GLY A 82 -7.13 47.70 -10.95
C GLY A 82 -6.38 46.49 -11.51
N SER A 83 -5.68 46.68 -12.63
CA SER A 83 -4.70 45.73 -13.12
C SER A 83 -3.62 45.53 -12.06
N GLY A 84 -3.61 44.36 -11.42
CA GLY A 84 -2.56 43.96 -10.50
C GLY A 84 -2.33 42.47 -10.65
N GLY A 85 -1.18 42.10 -11.22
CA GLY A 85 -0.66 40.75 -11.10
C GLY A 85 -0.43 40.47 -9.62
N GLY A 86 -1.44 39.93 -8.95
CA GLY A 86 -1.35 39.45 -7.59
C GLY A 86 -0.56 38.15 -7.58
N VAL A 87 0.76 38.26 -7.50
CA VAL A 87 1.61 37.19 -6.97
C VAL A 87 0.99 36.81 -5.64
N ARG A 88 0.42 35.59 -5.53
CA ARG A 88 0.14 35.01 -4.21
C ARG A 88 1.45 35.15 -3.42
N PRO A 89 1.46 35.74 -2.21
CA PRO A 89 2.69 35.83 -1.44
C PRO A 89 3.28 34.42 -1.39
N GLU A 90 4.51 34.24 -1.88
CA GLU A 90 5.26 33.03 -1.58
C GLU A 90 5.47 33.04 -0.07
N VAL A 91 4.55 32.43 0.67
CA VAL A 91 4.68 32.28 2.11
C VAL A 91 5.83 31.32 2.31
N GLU A 92 6.98 31.86 2.68
CA GLU A 92 8.21 31.09 2.88
C GLU A 92 7.95 29.96 3.89
N HIS A 93 8.06 28.71 3.42
CA HIS A 93 7.91 27.53 4.26
C HIS A 93 9.00 27.53 5.33
N SER A 94 8.60 27.44 6.60
CA SER A 94 9.54 27.43 7.71
C SER A 94 10.36 26.15 7.69
N ARG A 95 11.68 26.30 7.75
CA ARG A 95 12.63 25.17 7.76
C ARG A 95 13.11 24.79 9.17
N THR A 96 12.40 25.26 10.21
CA THR A 96 12.74 25.02 11.64
C THR A 96 13.15 23.57 11.91
N PHE A 97 12.41 22.59 11.37
CA PHE A 97 12.69 21.18 11.62
C PHE A 97 13.93 20.65 10.87
N LEU A 98 14.20 21.13 9.65
CA LEU A 98 15.37 20.73 8.87
C LEU A 98 16.68 21.31 9.42
N GLU A 99 16.59 22.41 10.16
CA GLU A 99 17.73 23.07 10.78
C GLU A 99 18.12 22.44 12.12
N ALA A 100 17.25 21.63 12.73
CA ALA A 100 17.53 20.92 13.97
C ALA A 100 18.75 19.98 13.82
N ARG A 101 19.62 19.98 14.83
CA ARG A 101 20.83 19.16 14.95
C ARG A 101 20.80 18.26 16.18
N SER A 102 19.77 18.39 17.02
CA SER A 102 19.56 17.57 18.20
C SER A 102 18.08 17.29 18.44
N GLU A 103 17.79 16.29 19.26
CA GLU A 103 16.44 15.98 19.76
C GLU A 103 15.81 17.20 20.44
N GLN A 104 16.57 17.88 21.30
CA GLN A 104 16.09 19.06 22.01
C GLN A 104 15.69 20.19 21.05
N GLU A 105 16.51 20.43 20.02
CA GLU A 105 16.20 21.42 18.99
C GLU A 105 14.95 21.05 18.19
N LEU A 106 14.82 19.78 17.80
CA LEU A 106 13.65 19.29 17.05
C LEU A 106 12.36 19.46 17.84
N LEU A 107 12.34 19.03 19.11
CA LEU A 107 11.18 19.18 19.99
C LEU A 107 10.91 20.65 20.36
N SER A 108 11.96 21.47 20.52
CA SER A 108 11.77 22.92 20.67
C SER A 108 11.16 23.57 19.43
N GLY A 109 11.44 23.01 18.25
CA GLY A 109 10.85 23.44 16.98
C GLY A 109 9.34 23.30 16.96
N ILE A 110 8.78 22.23 17.55
CA ILE A 110 7.33 22.05 17.69
C ILE A 110 6.74 23.22 18.47
N ARG A 111 7.28 23.51 19.66
CA ARG A 111 6.81 24.62 20.51
C ARG A 111 6.90 25.96 19.80
N LYS A 112 8.01 26.24 19.11
CA LYS A 112 8.18 27.48 18.32
C LYS A 112 7.13 27.63 17.22
N GLU A 113 6.78 26.55 16.51
CA GLU A 113 5.76 26.61 15.46
C GLU A 113 4.33 26.74 16.03
N VAL A 114 4.07 26.20 17.24
CA VAL A 114 2.83 26.43 17.99
C VAL A 114 2.72 27.89 18.43
N GLU A 115 3.76 28.43 19.08
CA GLU A 115 3.81 29.83 19.53
C GLU A 115 3.66 30.82 18.37
N ALA A 116 4.18 30.47 17.20
CA ALA A 116 4.01 31.25 15.98
C ALA A 116 2.63 31.09 15.31
N GLY A 117 1.73 30.26 15.85
CA GLY A 117 0.39 30.02 15.32
C GLY A 117 0.35 29.20 14.03
N ARG A 118 1.42 28.48 13.68
CA ARG A 118 1.57 27.76 12.40
C ARG A 118 1.37 26.26 12.54
N LEU A 119 1.32 25.76 13.76
CA LEU A 119 1.07 24.36 14.10
C LEU A 119 -0.06 24.29 15.14
N PRO A 120 -1.21 23.65 14.83
CA PRO A 120 -2.29 23.47 15.79
C PRO A 120 -1.86 22.63 17.01
N PRO A 121 -2.32 22.95 18.24
CA PRO A 121 -1.88 22.24 19.45
C PRO A 121 -2.15 20.73 19.45
N ASN A 122 -3.28 20.29 18.86
CA ASN A 122 -3.60 18.87 18.75
C ASN A 122 -2.63 18.13 17.82
N VAL A 123 -2.21 18.76 16.71
CA VAL A 123 -1.22 18.18 15.80
C VAL A 123 0.17 18.20 16.43
N ALA A 124 0.52 19.26 17.17
CA ALA A 124 1.77 19.32 17.93
C ALA A 124 1.89 18.17 18.94
N ALA A 125 0.83 17.89 19.71
CA ALA A 125 0.81 16.76 20.63
C ALA A 125 1.00 15.41 19.90
N GLY A 126 0.35 15.24 18.75
CA GLY A 126 0.53 14.06 17.91
C GLY A 126 1.94 13.94 17.33
N MET A 127 2.60 15.05 17.00
CA MET A 127 4.01 15.06 16.56
C MET A 127 4.95 14.63 17.69
N GLU A 128 4.78 15.15 18.91
CA GLU A 128 5.59 14.75 20.07
C GLU A 128 5.43 13.26 20.39
N GLU A 129 4.19 12.76 20.38
CA GLU A 129 3.92 11.34 20.58
C GLU A 129 4.56 10.49 19.47
N LEU A 130 4.40 10.90 18.21
CA LEU A 130 4.99 10.23 17.05
C LEU A 130 6.51 10.15 17.17
N TYR A 131 7.17 11.23 17.58
CA TYR A 131 8.62 11.25 17.81
C TYR A 131 9.03 10.22 18.85
N GLN A 132 8.36 10.22 19.99
CA GLN A 132 8.74 9.34 21.10
C GLN A 132 8.55 7.86 20.73
N ASN A 133 7.43 7.52 20.09
CA ASN A 133 7.16 6.14 19.67
C ASN A 133 8.10 5.69 18.55
N TYR A 134 8.34 6.54 17.54
CA TYR A 134 9.29 6.24 16.47
C TYR A 134 10.71 6.05 17.00
N ARG A 135 11.17 6.97 17.86
CA ARG A 135 12.48 6.90 18.51
C ARG A 135 12.63 5.58 19.27
N ASN A 136 11.68 5.24 20.14
CA ASN A 136 11.73 4.02 20.92
C ASN A 136 11.82 2.77 20.03
N ALA A 137 11.00 2.70 18.98
CA ALA A 137 11.00 1.58 18.05
C ALA A 137 12.34 1.45 17.30
N VAL A 138 12.88 2.55 16.77
CA VAL A 138 14.18 2.50 16.07
C VAL A 138 15.31 2.11 17.03
N PHE A 139 15.28 2.54 18.29
CA PHE A 139 16.27 2.14 19.28
C PHE A 139 16.14 0.65 19.66
N GLN A 140 14.91 0.13 19.74
CA GLN A 140 14.63 -1.29 19.98
C GLN A 140 15.27 -2.19 18.91
N SER A 141 15.46 -1.69 17.68
CA SER A 141 16.13 -2.45 16.61
C SER A 141 17.59 -2.80 16.90
N GLY A 142 18.26 -2.07 17.81
CA GLY A 142 19.68 -2.21 18.08
C GLY A 142 20.60 -1.67 16.97
N ASP A 143 20.08 -0.90 16.02
CA ASP A 143 20.90 -0.28 14.96
C ASP A 143 21.88 0.74 15.58
N PRO A 144 23.21 0.60 15.37
CA PRO A 144 24.19 1.54 15.90
C PRO A 144 24.04 2.97 15.36
N ALA A 145 23.32 3.17 14.25
CA ALA A 145 23.00 4.47 13.67
C ALA A 145 21.62 5.01 14.12
N ALA A 146 20.93 4.36 15.07
CA ALA A 146 19.57 4.71 15.50
C ALA A 146 19.37 6.20 15.80
N VAL A 147 20.31 6.83 16.53
CA VAL A 147 20.25 8.27 16.84
C VAL A 147 20.18 9.13 15.57
N GLY A 148 21.07 8.86 14.60
CA GLY A 148 21.11 9.59 13.34
C GLY A 148 19.91 9.31 12.44
N ILE A 149 19.41 8.07 12.44
CA ILE A 149 18.21 7.66 11.71
C ILE A 149 16.98 8.41 12.25
N VAL A 150 16.78 8.40 13.58
CA VAL A 150 15.66 9.07 14.22
C VAL A 150 15.68 10.56 13.92
N LEU A 151 16.80 11.24 14.17
CA LEU A 151 16.90 12.68 13.94
C LEU A 151 16.64 13.03 12.46
N SER A 152 17.26 12.30 11.52
CA SER A 152 17.09 12.57 10.09
C SER A 152 15.66 12.34 9.61
N ASN A 153 15.05 11.20 9.97
CA ASN A 153 13.73 10.85 9.48
C ASN A 153 12.65 11.74 10.11
N MET A 154 12.74 12.02 11.42
CA MET A 154 11.75 12.85 12.11
C MET A 154 11.84 14.33 11.72
N ALA A 155 13.06 14.86 11.48
CA ALA A 155 13.23 16.23 10.97
C ALA A 155 12.50 16.42 9.64
N VAL A 156 12.69 15.49 8.69
CA VAL A 156 12.01 15.55 7.39
C VAL A 156 10.51 15.30 7.53
N ALA A 157 10.09 14.34 8.36
CA ALA A 157 8.68 14.05 8.57
C ALA A 157 7.93 15.28 9.11
N PHE A 158 8.46 15.92 10.16
CA PHE A 158 7.87 17.12 10.74
C PHE A 158 7.84 18.31 9.79
N ASP A 159 8.91 18.51 9.02
CA ASP A 159 8.96 19.53 7.99
C ASP A 159 7.86 19.34 6.93
N ARG A 160 7.65 18.09 6.48
CA ARG A 160 6.61 17.77 5.50
C ARG A 160 5.19 17.87 6.07
N MET A 161 4.98 17.50 7.34
CA MET A 161 3.70 17.66 8.02
C MET A 161 3.34 19.15 8.20
N LEU A 162 4.31 19.97 8.61
CA LEU A 162 4.12 21.41 8.73
C LEU A 162 3.82 22.06 7.37
N LEU A 163 4.50 21.63 6.31
CA LEU A 163 4.25 22.11 4.96
C LEU A 163 2.80 21.85 4.55
N ASP A 164 2.30 20.64 4.77
CA ASP A 164 0.92 20.27 4.43
C ASP A 164 -0.12 21.02 5.29
N LEU A 165 0.19 21.38 6.54
CA LEU A 165 -0.72 22.23 7.33
C LEU A 165 -0.85 23.65 6.77
N ARG A 166 0.22 24.18 6.16
CA ARG A 166 0.22 25.52 5.58
C ARG A 166 -0.37 25.55 4.17
N ASP A 167 -0.04 24.54 3.37
CA ASP A 167 -0.53 24.36 2.02
C ASP A 167 -1.08 22.93 1.86
N PRO A 168 -2.33 22.69 2.31
CA PRO A 168 -2.90 21.36 2.33
C PRO A 168 -2.97 20.73 0.95
N PHE A 169 -2.26 19.61 0.79
CA PHE A 169 -2.35 18.81 -0.41
C PHE A 169 -3.76 18.24 -0.56
N VAL A 170 -4.35 18.40 -1.74
CA VAL A 170 -5.66 17.86 -2.09
C VAL A 170 -5.47 16.64 -2.98
N PHE A 171 -5.88 15.49 -2.49
CA PHE A 171 -5.80 14.25 -3.26
C PHE A 171 -6.82 14.24 -4.40
N GLU A 172 -6.35 13.95 -5.61
CA GLU A 172 -7.23 13.63 -6.72
C GLU A 172 -7.86 12.25 -6.55
N THR A 173 -8.93 12.00 -7.30
CA THR A 173 -9.60 10.69 -7.33
C THR A 173 -8.63 9.53 -7.60
N TYR A 174 -7.73 9.73 -8.57
CA TYR A 174 -6.55 8.90 -8.76
C TYR A 174 -5.32 9.75 -8.53
N HIS A 175 -4.62 9.47 -7.45
CA HIS A 175 -3.39 10.14 -7.07
C HIS A 175 -2.18 9.34 -7.55
N ARG A 176 -1.23 9.99 -8.21
CA ARG A 176 0.06 9.40 -8.58
C ARG A 176 1.10 9.78 -7.54
N ALA A 177 1.94 8.82 -7.17
CA ALA A 177 3.02 9.06 -6.21
C ALA A 177 3.88 10.26 -6.62
N LEU A 178 4.06 11.22 -5.72
CA LEU A 178 4.92 12.38 -5.96
C LEU A 178 6.39 12.00 -5.78
N ARG A 179 7.17 12.12 -6.86
CA ARG A 179 8.60 11.77 -6.90
C ARG A 179 9.52 12.98 -7.01
N GLU A 180 9.01 14.13 -7.45
CA GLU A 180 9.76 15.37 -7.67
C GLU A 180 8.88 16.58 -7.30
N PRO A 181 9.46 17.72 -6.87
CA PRO A 181 10.90 17.93 -6.60
C PRO A 181 11.37 17.30 -5.28
N PHE A 182 10.43 16.79 -4.47
CA PHE A 182 10.70 15.98 -3.29
C PHE A 182 10.13 14.57 -3.52
N ASP A 183 10.94 13.55 -3.31
CA ASP A 183 10.54 12.16 -3.50
C ASP A 183 9.81 11.63 -2.25
N TYR A 184 8.48 11.79 -2.22
CA TYR A 184 7.63 11.34 -1.12
C TYR A 184 7.58 9.80 -1.02
N TYR A 185 7.76 9.09 -2.13
CA TYR A 185 7.87 7.62 -2.11
C TYR A 185 9.11 7.20 -1.32
N MET A 186 10.29 7.72 -1.68
CA MET A 186 11.54 7.38 -1.00
C MET A 186 11.57 7.90 0.43
N PHE A 187 10.97 9.06 0.71
CA PHE A 187 10.76 9.54 2.08
C PHE A 187 10.01 8.51 2.92
N GLY A 188 8.86 8.02 2.45
CA GLY A 188 8.11 6.97 3.14
C GLY A 188 8.91 5.68 3.30
N GLN A 189 9.56 5.20 2.23
CA GLN A 189 10.39 3.99 2.31
C GLN A 189 11.49 4.12 3.36
N ASN A 190 12.17 5.26 3.44
CA ASN A 190 13.24 5.51 4.41
C ASN A 190 12.71 5.64 5.84
N TYR A 191 11.52 6.20 6.01
CA TYR A 191 10.88 6.33 7.32
C TYR A 191 10.50 4.97 7.92
N PHE A 192 9.87 4.09 7.14
CA PHE A 192 9.38 2.81 7.65
C PHE A 192 10.43 1.69 7.70
N ARG A 193 11.48 1.77 6.87
CA ARG A 193 12.56 0.76 6.83
C ARG A 193 13.16 0.39 8.20
N PRO A 194 13.54 1.32 9.09
CA PRO A 194 14.15 0.95 10.37
C PRO A 194 13.17 0.31 11.36
N LEU A 195 11.87 0.28 11.04
CA LEU A 195 10.84 -0.36 11.87
C LEU A 195 10.64 -1.83 11.52
N ILE A 196 11.15 -2.30 10.37
CA ILE A 196 10.99 -3.67 9.90
C ILE A 196 12.21 -4.51 10.31
N ASN A 197 11.97 -5.56 11.09
CA ASN A 197 12.96 -6.60 11.32
C ASN A 197 13.04 -7.55 10.12
N PHE A 198 13.78 -7.16 9.09
CA PHE A 198 13.94 -7.96 7.87
C PHE A 198 14.51 -9.36 8.11
N ARG A 199 15.22 -9.60 9.24
CA ARG A 199 15.74 -10.93 9.58
C ARG A 199 14.64 -11.89 10.06
N ASN A 200 13.55 -11.34 10.61
CA ASN A 200 12.36 -12.07 11.01
C ASN A 200 11.17 -11.69 10.12
N SER A 201 11.42 -11.45 8.83
CA SER A 201 10.39 -11.13 7.85
C SER A 201 10.45 -12.08 6.67
N TYR A 202 9.29 -12.39 6.09
CA TYR A 202 9.17 -13.47 5.10
C TYR A 202 8.27 -13.07 3.94
N VAL A 203 8.63 -13.53 2.74
CA VAL A 203 7.80 -13.43 1.54
C VAL A 203 7.41 -14.82 1.07
N GLY A 204 6.12 -15.12 1.09
CA GLY A 204 5.52 -16.37 0.61
C GLY A 204 5.26 -16.34 -0.89
N ASN A 205 5.58 -17.46 -1.55
CA ASN A 205 5.31 -17.70 -2.97
C ASN A 205 5.85 -16.60 -3.88
N LEU A 206 7.11 -16.21 -3.66
CA LEU A 206 7.78 -15.14 -4.43
C LEU A 206 7.68 -15.34 -5.96
N SER A 207 7.68 -16.59 -6.43
CA SER A 207 7.52 -16.93 -7.85
C SER A 207 6.24 -16.35 -8.47
N LEU A 208 5.16 -16.24 -7.70
CA LEU A 208 3.90 -15.66 -8.18
C LEU A 208 3.98 -14.15 -8.37
N PHE A 209 4.84 -13.44 -7.64
CA PHE A 209 5.10 -12.02 -7.91
C PHE A 209 5.84 -11.84 -9.25
N TYR A 210 6.76 -12.73 -9.61
CA TYR A 210 7.36 -12.72 -10.95
C TYR A 210 6.32 -13.03 -12.04
N GLU A 211 5.44 -14.00 -11.81
CA GLU A 211 4.33 -14.28 -12.73
C GLU A 211 3.44 -13.05 -12.92
N ILE A 212 3.11 -12.34 -11.84
CA ILE A 212 2.34 -11.10 -11.88
C ILE A 212 3.03 -10.04 -12.74
N GLU A 213 4.33 -9.84 -12.58
CA GLU A 213 5.08 -8.90 -13.43
C GLU A 213 5.02 -9.28 -14.91
N GLU A 214 5.14 -10.57 -15.24
CA GLU A 214 4.99 -11.04 -16.62
C GLU A 214 3.58 -10.76 -17.18
N LYS A 215 2.53 -10.95 -16.37
CA LYS A 215 1.16 -10.59 -16.79
C LYS A 215 1.00 -9.09 -17.01
N LEU A 216 1.58 -8.26 -16.14
CA LEU A 216 1.55 -6.81 -16.30
C LEU A 216 2.27 -6.37 -17.59
N LYS A 217 3.41 -6.99 -17.91
CA LYS A 217 4.13 -6.76 -19.19
C LYS A 217 3.30 -7.17 -20.42
N GLN A 218 2.46 -8.19 -20.30
CA GLN A 218 1.53 -8.62 -21.35
C GLN A 218 0.32 -7.68 -21.54
N GLY A 219 0.22 -6.58 -20.77
CA GLY A 219 -0.93 -5.69 -20.84
C GLY A 219 -2.07 -6.07 -19.91
N HIS A 220 -1.95 -7.15 -19.13
CA HIS A 220 -3.01 -7.60 -18.24
C HIS A 220 -3.15 -6.72 -17.00
N ASN A 221 -4.33 -6.74 -16.40
CA ASN A 221 -4.58 -6.15 -15.09
C ASN A 221 -4.46 -7.18 -13.97
N VAL A 222 -4.03 -6.76 -12.79
CA VAL A 222 -3.94 -7.59 -11.60
C VAL A 222 -4.60 -6.87 -10.43
N VAL A 223 -5.50 -7.56 -9.73
CA VAL A 223 -6.06 -7.10 -8.46
C VAL A 223 -5.62 -8.04 -7.36
N LEU A 224 -5.05 -7.47 -6.30
CA LEU A 224 -4.66 -8.14 -5.07
C LEU A 224 -5.77 -7.92 -4.05
N ILE A 225 -6.46 -8.99 -3.69
CA ILE A 225 -7.49 -9.01 -2.64
C ILE A 225 -6.81 -9.37 -1.33
N SER A 226 -6.79 -8.43 -0.39
CA SER A 226 -5.92 -8.51 0.79
C SER A 226 -6.66 -8.29 2.10
N ASN A 227 -6.08 -8.78 3.21
CA ASN A 227 -6.33 -8.17 4.52
C ASN A 227 -5.57 -6.84 4.65
N HIS A 228 -5.79 -6.10 5.74
CA HIS A 228 -5.17 -4.79 5.97
C HIS A 228 -4.89 -4.65 7.46
N GLN A 229 -3.69 -4.22 7.87
CA GLN A 229 -3.31 -4.23 9.29
C GLN A 229 -2.91 -2.86 9.81
N THR A 230 -2.18 -2.08 9.03
CA THR A 230 -1.62 -0.79 9.46
C THR A 230 -1.79 0.27 8.38
N GLU A 231 -1.69 1.55 8.75
CA GLU A 231 -1.61 2.63 7.75
C GLU A 231 -0.31 2.57 6.94
N ALA A 232 0.69 1.83 7.44
CA ALA A 232 1.98 1.62 6.81
C ALA A 232 2.01 0.46 5.80
N ASP A 233 0.90 -0.26 5.58
CA ASP A 233 0.85 -1.43 4.70
C ASP A 233 1.46 -1.19 3.31
N PRO A 234 1.18 -0.06 2.60
CA PRO A 234 1.82 0.22 1.31
C PRO A 234 3.35 0.28 1.37
N HIS A 235 3.89 0.79 2.47
CA HIS A 235 5.33 0.92 2.69
C HIS A 235 5.96 -0.43 2.98
N ILE A 236 5.30 -1.24 3.82
CA ILE A 236 5.76 -2.57 4.21
C ILE A 236 5.75 -3.51 3.00
N ILE A 237 4.67 -3.53 2.22
CA ILE A 237 4.58 -4.29 0.97
C ILE A 237 5.72 -3.89 0.03
N ALA A 238 5.90 -2.59 -0.20
CA ALA A 238 6.95 -2.09 -1.09
C ALA A 238 8.36 -2.46 -0.58
N LEU A 239 8.64 -2.32 0.72
CA LEU A 239 9.93 -2.66 1.33
C LEU A 239 10.24 -4.15 1.25
N LEU A 240 9.24 -5.03 1.39
CA LEU A 240 9.43 -6.48 1.28
C LEU A 240 9.70 -6.92 -0.17
N LEU A 241 9.22 -6.15 -1.16
CA LEU A 241 9.35 -6.47 -2.59
C LEU A 241 10.43 -5.65 -3.33
N GLU A 242 10.97 -4.58 -2.76
CA GLU A 242 11.81 -3.60 -3.48
C GLU A 242 13.03 -4.18 -4.21
N LYS A 243 13.56 -5.32 -3.77
CA LYS A 243 14.75 -5.94 -4.36
C LYS A 243 14.43 -6.89 -5.50
N THR A 244 13.27 -7.56 -5.43
CA THR A 244 12.91 -8.63 -6.36
C THR A 244 11.86 -8.18 -7.35
N ASN A 245 10.93 -7.33 -6.91
CA ASN A 245 9.79 -6.86 -7.69
C ASN A 245 9.64 -5.34 -7.55
N PRO A 246 10.67 -4.54 -7.89
CA PRO A 246 10.61 -3.08 -7.78
C PRO A 246 9.49 -2.46 -8.62
N HIS A 247 9.14 -3.09 -9.75
CA HIS A 247 8.03 -2.63 -10.57
C HIS A 247 6.71 -2.72 -9.79
N VAL A 248 6.45 -3.84 -9.12
CA VAL A 248 5.29 -4.00 -8.22
C VAL A 248 5.35 -3.01 -7.07
N ALA A 249 6.52 -2.88 -6.40
CA ALA A 249 6.69 -2.02 -5.23
C ALA A 249 6.41 -0.53 -5.52
N GLU A 250 6.77 -0.04 -6.70
CA GLU A 250 6.64 1.37 -7.07
C GLU A 250 5.31 1.71 -7.79
N ASN A 251 4.69 0.75 -8.47
CA ASN A 251 3.55 1.00 -9.37
C ASN A 251 2.20 0.49 -8.85
N MET A 252 2.18 -0.20 -7.70
CA MET A 252 0.94 -0.63 -7.07
C MET A 252 0.03 0.57 -6.73
N ILE A 253 -1.24 0.45 -7.12
CA ILE A 253 -2.29 1.42 -6.83
C ILE A 253 -3.07 0.90 -5.62
N TYR A 254 -3.07 1.65 -4.53
CA TYR A 254 -3.76 1.27 -3.30
C TYR A 254 -5.13 1.93 -3.26
N VAL A 255 -6.20 1.13 -3.11
CA VAL A 255 -7.53 1.66 -2.80
C VAL A 255 -7.52 2.12 -1.35
N ALA A 256 -7.55 3.43 -1.12
CA ALA A 256 -7.28 4.04 0.18
C ALA A 256 -8.44 4.90 0.70
N GLY A 257 -8.66 4.81 2.01
CA GLY A 257 -9.71 5.50 2.75
C GLY A 257 -9.38 6.95 3.13
N ASP A 258 -10.39 7.68 3.60
CA ASP A 258 -10.31 9.11 3.97
C ASP A 258 -9.24 9.47 5.00
N ARG A 259 -9.01 8.61 5.98
CA ARG A 259 -8.16 8.95 7.13
C ARG A 259 -6.72 9.24 6.73
N VAL A 260 -6.14 8.37 5.91
CA VAL A 260 -4.74 8.50 5.48
C VAL A 260 -4.52 9.66 4.50
N ILE A 261 -5.59 10.21 3.92
CA ILE A 261 -5.54 11.38 3.01
C ILE A 261 -6.00 12.69 3.68
N ALA A 262 -6.54 12.62 4.90
CA ALA A 262 -7.02 13.78 5.66
C ALA A 262 -6.16 14.07 6.89
N ASP A 263 -5.58 13.05 7.55
CA ASP A 263 -4.74 13.24 8.73
C ASP A 263 -3.38 13.88 8.38
N PRO A 264 -3.06 15.08 8.89
CA PRO A 264 -1.79 15.74 8.61
C PRO A 264 -0.54 14.91 8.93
N LEU A 265 -0.63 13.99 9.90
CA LEU A 265 0.48 13.11 10.28
C LEU A 265 0.68 11.94 9.30
N CYS A 266 -0.31 11.65 8.45
CA CYS A 266 -0.26 10.57 7.46
C CYS A 266 -0.11 11.08 6.03
N LYS A 267 -0.66 12.26 5.73
CA LYS A 267 -0.70 12.81 4.36
C LYS A 267 0.66 12.80 3.65
N PRO A 268 1.79 13.21 4.26
CA PRO A 268 3.09 13.12 3.61
C PRO A 268 3.45 11.71 3.13
N PHE A 269 3.09 10.67 3.88
CA PHE A 269 3.34 9.29 3.47
C PHE A 269 2.42 8.85 2.33
N SER A 270 1.15 9.25 2.38
CA SER A 270 0.16 9.00 1.34
C SER A 270 0.50 9.69 0.01
N MET A 271 1.07 10.90 0.07
CA MET A 271 1.54 11.64 -1.11
C MET A 271 2.58 10.85 -1.93
N GLY A 272 3.32 9.95 -1.29
CA GLY A 272 4.32 9.09 -1.92
C GLY A 272 3.79 7.79 -2.53
N ARG A 273 2.47 7.58 -2.59
CA ARG A 273 1.85 6.35 -3.09
C ARG A 273 0.93 6.61 -4.27
N ASN A 274 0.73 5.60 -5.12
CA ASN A 274 -0.35 5.66 -6.10
C ASN A 274 -1.63 5.25 -5.38
N LEU A 275 -2.64 6.12 -5.34
CA LEU A 275 -3.86 5.88 -4.59
C LEU A 275 -5.08 6.00 -5.49
N LEU A 276 -6.05 5.14 -5.25
CA LEU A 276 -7.43 5.40 -5.65
C LEU A 276 -8.20 5.81 -4.39
N CYS A 277 -8.54 7.09 -4.29
CA CYS A 277 -9.13 7.66 -3.09
C CYS A 277 -10.62 7.34 -3.03
N VAL A 278 -11.04 6.67 -1.96
CA VAL A 278 -12.44 6.28 -1.72
C VAL A 278 -12.82 6.55 -0.27
N HIS A 279 -14.08 6.88 -0.04
CA HIS A 279 -14.69 6.88 1.28
C HIS A 279 -15.00 5.45 1.72
N SER A 280 -14.48 5.03 2.88
CA SER A 280 -14.77 3.70 3.41
C SER A 280 -16.25 3.58 3.77
N LYS A 281 -16.83 2.40 3.49
CA LYS A 281 -18.20 2.07 3.92
C LYS A 281 -18.35 2.18 5.44
N LYS A 282 -17.29 1.87 6.21
CA LYS A 282 -17.29 1.94 7.69
C LYS A 282 -17.55 3.36 8.22
N HIS A 283 -17.12 4.38 7.47
CA HIS A 283 -17.21 5.79 7.84
C HIS A 283 -18.18 6.59 6.97
N MET A 284 -18.99 5.90 6.16
CA MET A 284 -19.91 6.52 5.21
C MET A 284 -20.98 7.36 5.93
N PHE A 285 -21.42 6.88 7.10
CA PHE A 285 -22.54 7.45 7.86
C PHE A 285 -22.11 8.09 9.19
N ASP A 286 -20.80 8.28 9.42
CA ASP A 286 -20.30 8.98 10.62
C ASP A 286 -20.87 10.39 10.74
N VAL A 287 -21.06 11.05 9.58
CA VAL A 287 -21.79 12.31 9.42
C VAL A 287 -22.83 12.09 8.32
N PRO A 288 -24.10 11.79 8.67
CA PRO A 288 -25.14 11.40 7.71
C PRO A 288 -25.34 12.39 6.55
N GLU A 289 -25.18 13.68 6.81
CA GLU A 289 -25.32 14.77 5.83
C GLU A 289 -24.28 14.70 4.72
N LEU A 290 -23.10 14.11 5.00
CA LEU A 290 -22.03 13.94 4.02
C LEU A 290 -22.13 12.63 3.23
N ALA A 291 -23.01 11.70 3.61
CA ALA A 291 -23.07 10.36 3.00
C ALA A 291 -23.33 10.40 1.49
N GLU A 292 -24.23 11.28 1.03
CA GLU A 292 -24.54 11.41 -0.39
C GLU A 292 -23.35 11.96 -1.19
N MET A 293 -22.66 12.97 -0.65
CA MET A 293 -21.43 13.50 -1.24
C MET A 293 -20.35 12.41 -1.34
N LYS A 294 -20.12 11.67 -0.25
CA LYS A 294 -19.16 10.56 -0.20
C LYS A 294 -19.46 9.48 -1.24
N ARG A 295 -20.73 9.12 -1.43
CA ARG A 295 -21.16 8.16 -2.48
C ARG A 295 -20.88 8.67 -3.89
N ARG A 296 -21.11 9.95 -4.16
CA ARG A 296 -20.80 10.57 -5.46
C ARG A 296 -19.30 10.56 -5.73
N VAL A 297 -18.48 10.89 -4.73
CA VAL A 297 -17.01 10.80 -4.84
C VAL A 297 -16.58 9.37 -5.13
N ASN A 298 -17.09 8.37 -4.40
CA ASN A 298 -16.78 6.95 -4.67
C ASN A 298 -17.19 6.52 -6.08
N THR A 299 -18.33 6.99 -6.58
CA THR A 299 -18.79 6.70 -7.94
C THR A 299 -17.80 7.27 -8.98
N ARG A 300 -17.24 8.46 -8.72
CA ARG A 300 -16.18 9.04 -9.56
C ARG A 300 -14.90 8.20 -9.50
N SER A 301 -14.50 7.74 -8.31
CA SER A 301 -13.34 6.86 -8.13
C SER A 301 -13.47 5.53 -8.86
N LEU A 302 -14.64 4.90 -8.83
CA LEU A 302 -14.89 3.66 -9.56
C LEU A 302 -14.84 3.89 -11.08
N LYS A 303 -15.33 5.04 -11.58
CA LYS A 303 -15.22 5.40 -13.00
C LYS A 303 -13.77 5.59 -13.41
N GLU A 304 -12.97 6.29 -12.60
CA GLU A 304 -11.55 6.49 -12.87
C GLU A 304 -10.78 5.16 -12.87
N MET A 305 -11.07 4.27 -11.91
CA MET A 305 -10.50 2.92 -11.91
C MET A 305 -10.88 2.12 -13.16
N ALA A 306 -12.13 2.19 -13.63
CA ALA A 306 -12.53 1.55 -14.87
C ALA A 306 -11.74 2.08 -16.07
N LEU A 307 -11.49 3.39 -16.14
CA LEU A 307 -10.66 4.01 -17.17
C LEU A 307 -9.20 3.54 -17.10
N LEU A 308 -8.63 3.48 -15.90
CA LEU A 308 -7.27 2.96 -15.69
C LEU A 308 -7.13 1.51 -16.14
N LEU A 309 -8.09 0.66 -15.75
CA LEU A 309 -8.09 -0.77 -16.10
C LEU A 309 -8.26 -0.98 -17.62
N ARG A 310 -9.03 -0.13 -18.32
CA ARG A 310 -9.12 -0.16 -19.79
C ARG A 310 -7.77 0.06 -20.48
N GLY A 311 -6.86 0.78 -19.83
CA GLY A 311 -5.50 0.99 -20.33
C GLY A 311 -4.58 -0.23 -20.19
N GLY A 312 -4.99 -1.29 -19.48
CA GLY A 312 -4.15 -2.46 -19.20
C GLY A 312 -2.95 -2.15 -18.29
N SER A 313 -2.17 -3.19 -17.96
CA SER A 313 -0.94 -3.09 -17.14
C SER A 313 -1.15 -2.32 -15.83
N LYS A 314 -2.25 -2.59 -15.12
CA LYS A 314 -2.50 -2.02 -13.78
C LYS A 314 -2.41 -3.10 -12.72
N ILE A 315 -1.77 -2.77 -11.61
CA ILE A 315 -1.78 -3.57 -10.39
C ILE A 315 -2.45 -2.77 -9.27
N VAL A 316 -3.55 -3.31 -8.74
CA VAL A 316 -4.38 -2.66 -7.75
C VAL A 316 -4.41 -3.52 -6.48
N TRP A 317 -4.19 -2.91 -5.33
CA TRP A 317 -4.38 -3.52 -4.03
C TRP A 317 -5.66 -2.98 -3.39
N ILE A 318 -6.46 -3.87 -2.82
CA ILE A 318 -7.68 -3.52 -2.10
C ILE A 318 -7.87 -4.47 -0.92
N ALA A 319 -8.32 -3.90 0.20
CA ALA A 319 -8.80 -4.65 1.36
C ALA A 319 -10.33 -4.59 1.45
N PRO A 320 -11.06 -5.64 1.02
CA PRO A 320 -12.52 -5.61 0.97
C PRO A 320 -13.18 -5.52 2.34
N SER A 321 -12.47 -5.82 3.43
CA SER A 321 -12.95 -5.57 4.80
C SER A 321 -13.20 -4.08 5.08
N GLY A 322 -12.64 -3.17 4.28
CA GLY A 322 -12.85 -1.72 4.36
C GLY A 322 -12.17 -1.04 5.56
N GLY A 323 -11.34 -1.76 6.31
CA GLY A 323 -10.52 -1.20 7.40
C GLY A 323 -9.55 -2.23 7.96
N ARG A 324 -8.67 -1.78 8.86
CA ARG A 324 -7.63 -2.62 9.46
C ARG A 324 -8.22 -3.76 10.30
N ASP A 325 -7.50 -4.87 10.37
CA ASP A 325 -7.74 -6.00 11.27
C ASP A 325 -7.75 -5.52 12.73
N ARG A 326 -8.38 -6.29 13.61
CA ARG A 326 -8.43 -6.02 15.05
C ARG A 326 -8.22 -7.31 15.82
N PRO A 327 -7.64 -7.24 17.03
CA PRO A 327 -7.59 -8.42 17.88
C PRO A 327 -9.01 -8.81 18.28
N ASP A 328 -9.23 -10.11 18.39
CA ASP A 328 -10.43 -10.62 19.03
C ASP A 328 -10.48 -10.13 20.48
N PRO A 329 -11.63 -9.58 20.96
CA PRO A 329 -11.70 -8.92 22.25
C PRO A 329 -11.57 -9.86 23.45
N PHE A 330 -11.65 -11.18 23.25
CA PHE A 330 -11.54 -12.18 24.31
C PHE A 330 -10.21 -12.93 24.29
N THR A 331 -9.73 -13.28 23.10
CA THR A 331 -8.50 -14.07 22.92
C THR A 331 -7.27 -13.20 22.64
N GLU A 332 -7.48 -11.92 22.31
CA GLU A 332 -6.46 -10.96 21.86
C GLU A 332 -5.73 -11.38 20.57
N GLU A 333 -6.21 -12.43 19.91
CA GLU A 333 -5.60 -12.93 18.69
C GLU A 333 -5.99 -12.09 17.47
N TRP A 334 -5.02 -11.87 16.58
CA TRP A 334 -5.21 -11.13 15.34
C TRP A 334 -5.43 -12.07 14.18
N TYR A 335 -6.49 -11.80 13.41
CA TYR A 335 -6.80 -12.49 12.15
C TYR A 335 -7.33 -11.50 11.11
N PRO A 336 -7.25 -11.84 9.80
CA PRO A 336 -7.88 -11.08 8.74
C PRO A 336 -9.35 -10.76 9.07
N ALA A 337 -9.76 -9.50 8.91
CA ALA A 337 -11.15 -9.12 9.06
C ALA A 337 -12.02 -9.66 7.89
N PRO A 338 -13.29 -10.01 8.12
CA PRO A 338 -14.18 -10.51 7.08
C PRO A 338 -14.30 -9.58 5.87
N PHE A 339 -14.36 -10.16 4.68
CA PHE A 339 -14.48 -9.41 3.43
C PHE A 339 -15.94 -9.03 3.12
N ASP A 340 -16.15 -7.80 2.63
CA ASP A 340 -17.43 -7.41 2.05
C ASP A 340 -17.54 -7.99 0.63
N SER A 341 -18.44 -8.97 0.44
CA SER A 341 -18.60 -9.66 -0.84
C SER A 341 -18.98 -8.72 -1.98
N SER A 342 -19.69 -7.63 -1.68
CA SER A 342 -20.04 -6.60 -2.66
C SER A 342 -18.81 -5.85 -3.17
N SER A 343 -17.81 -5.59 -2.33
CA SER A 343 -16.55 -4.96 -2.74
C SER A 343 -15.71 -5.89 -3.61
N VAL A 344 -15.64 -7.18 -3.25
CA VAL A 344 -14.97 -8.21 -4.06
C VAL A 344 -15.62 -8.33 -5.44
N ASP A 345 -16.95 -8.45 -5.49
CA ASP A 345 -17.69 -8.57 -6.75
C ASP A 345 -17.56 -7.32 -7.64
N ASN A 346 -17.57 -6.14 -7.04
CA ASN A 346 -17.34 -4.90 -7.79
C ASN A 346 -15.97 -4.89 -8.49
N MET A 347 -14.91 -5.29 -7.80
CA MET A 347 -13.57 -5.37 -8.39
C MET A 347 -13.50 -6.39 -9.51
N ARG A 348 -14.14 -7.55 -9.32
CA ARG A 348 -14.27 -8.58 -10.35
C ARG A 348 -14.97 -8.05 -11.59
N ARG A 349 -16.15 -7.45 -11.44
CA ARG A 349 -16.91 -6.86 -12.56
C ARG A 349 -16.08 -5.81 -13.29
N LEU A 350 -15.37 -4.96 -12.57
CA LEU A 350 -14.52 -3.93 -13.18
C LEU A 350 -13.38 -4.52 -14.01
N ILE A 351 -12.73 -5.58 -13.54
CA ILE A 351 -11.72 -6.31 -14.31
C ILE A 351 -12.34 -6.92 -15.57
N GLU A 352 -13.42 -7.67 -15.43
CA GLU A 352 -14.04 -8.40 -16.56
C GLU A 352 -14.50 -7.46 -17.68
N HIS A 353 -15.01 -6.29 -17.31
CA HIS A 353 -15.51 -5.28 -18.25
C HIS A 353 -14.43 -4.25 -18.64
N SER A 354 -13.17 -4.45 -18.25
CA SER A 354 -12.07 -3.55 -18.60
C SER A 354 -11.63 -3.68 -20.07
N GLY A 355 -11.92 -4.81 -20.72
CA GLY A 355 -11.47 -5.10 -22.09
C GLY A 355 -10.03 -5.61 -22.20
N ALA A 356 -9.21 -5.44 -21.15
CA ALA A 356 -7.93 -6.13 -21.00
C ALA A 356 -8.13 -7.39 -20.13
N ALA A 357 -7.35 -8.45 -20.38
CA ALA A 357 -7.39 -9.63 -19.52
C ALA A 357 -6.98 -9.25 -18.09
N GLY A 358 -7.67 -9.78 -17.08
CA GLY A 358 -7.33 -9.49 -15.70
C GLY A 358 -7.41 -10.68 -14.76
N HIS A 359 -6.70 -10.55 -13.65
CA HIS A 359 -6.43 -11.65 -12.72
C HIS A 359 -6.60 -11.16 -11.28
N ILE A 360 -7.20 -12.01 -10.44
CA ILE A 360 -7.45 -11.71 -9.03
C ILE A 360 -6.67 -12.69 -8.17
N TYR A 361 -5.80 -12.18 -7.31
CA TYR A 361 -4.97 -12.98 -6.42
C TYR A 361 -5.29 -12.68 -4.96
N PRO A 362 -5.47 -13.69 -4.09
CA PRO A 362 -5.52 -13.50 -2.66
C PRO A 362 -4.12 -13.20 -2.11
N LEU A 363 -4.00 -12.15 -1.31
CA LEU A 363 -2.75 -11.70 -0.69
C LEU A 363 -2.94 -11.59 0.83
N ALA A 364 -1.99 -12.10 1.59
CA ALA A 364 -1.96 -11.96 3.05
C ALA A 364 -0.81 -11.06 3.49
N LEU A 365 -1.08 -10.24 4.49
CA LEU A 365 -0.15 -9.32 5.11
C LEU A 365 -0.17 -9.51 6.62
N LEU A 366 1.01 -9.65 7.23
CA LEU A 366 1.22 -9.69 8.67
C LEU A 366 2.20 -8.59 9.07
N CYS A 367 1.73 -7.56 9.76
CA CYS A 367 2.56 -6.45 10.22
C CYS A 367 1.91 -5.57 11.30
N TYR A 368 0.80 -6.00 11.90
CA TYR A 368 0.09 -5.18 12.90
C TYR A 368 1.00 -4.71 14.05
N ASP A 369 1.99 -5.51 14.47
CA ASP A 369 2.91 -5.13 15.55
C ASP A 369 3.67 -3.81 15.27
N ILE A 370 3.99 -3.53 14.00
CA ILE A 370 4.79 -2.37 13.61
C ILE A 370 4.07 -1.06 13.89
N MET A 371 2.77 -1.01 13.60
CA MET A 371 1.93 0.18 13.79
C MET A 371 0.47 -0.22 13.96
N PRO A 372 0.10 -0.82 15.11
CA PRO A 372 -1.20 -1.43 15.29
C PRO A 372 -2.29 -0.35 15.32
N PRO A 373 -3.49 -0.67 14.83
CA PRO A 373 -4.63 0.20 15.03
C PRO A 373 -5.04 0.28 16.51
N PRO A 374 -5.77 1.34 16.91
CA PRO A 374 -6.47 1.35 18.20
C PRO A 374 -7.42 0.15 18.32
N PRO A 375 -7.65 -0.40 19.53
CA PRO A 375 -8.49 -1.58 19.73
C PRO A 375 -9.92 -1.41 19.18
N GLN A 376 -10.45 -0.19 19.23
CA GLN A 376 -11.77 0.17 18.69
C GLN A 376 -11.63 1.07 17.48
N VAL A 377 -12.67 1.12 16.65
CA VAL A 377 -12.75 2.08 15.55
C VAL A 377 -13.08 3.44 16.14
N GLU A 378 -12.08 4.30 16.27
CA GLU A 378 -12.27 5.70 16.67
C GLU A 378 -13.06 6.43 15.57
N LYS A 379 -13.82 7.49 15.89
CA LYS A 379 -14.53 8.32 14.89
C LYS A 379 -13.70 9.50 14.40
N GLU A 380 -12.93 10.09 15.32
CA GLU A 380 -12.12 11.28 15.06
C GLU A 380 -10.83 10.93 14.30
N ILE A 381 -10.23 11.95 13.68
CA ILE A 381 -8.92 11.86 13.02
C ILE A 381 -7.84 12.19 14.06
N GLY A 382 -6.66 11.56 13.93
CA GLY A 382 -5.56 11.77 14.87
C GLY A 382 -5.46 10.67 15.92
N GLU A 383 -5.69 9.41 15.53
CA GLU A 383 -5.54 8.28 16.43
C GLU A 383 -4.11 8.17 16.97
N LYS A 384 -3.99 7.62 18.18
CA LYS A 384 -2.71 7.36 18.83
C LYS A 384 -1.90 6.34 18.02
N ARG A 385 -0.66 6.72 17.67
CA ARG A 385 0.25 5.88 16.87
C ARG A 385 1.26 5.18 17.76
N ILE A 386 0.95 3.95 18.16
CA ILE A 386 1.94 3.06 18.76
C ILE A 386 2.84 2.55 17.62
N ILE A 387 4.16 2.56 17.83
CA ILE A 387 5.14 2.10 16.84
C ILE A 387 6.11 1.14 17.53
N THR A 388 6.40 0.00 16.90
CA THR A 388 7.39 -0.95 17.39
C THR A 388 8.29 -1.47 16.27
N PHE A 389 9.47 -1.99 16.64
CA PHE A 389 10.32 -2.73 15.71
C PHE A 389 9.93 -4.20 15.68
N HIS A 390 9.43 -4.69 14.55
CA HIS A 390 8.93 -6.05 14.46
C HIS A 390 9.12 -6.68 13.08
N GLY A 391 9.04 -8.01 13.02
CA GLY A 391 9.00 -8.76 11.77
C GLY A 391 7.68 -8.57 11.02
N ALA A 392 7.74 -8.66 9.69
CA ALA A 392 6.57 -8.56 8.82
C ALA A 392 6.50 -9.75 7.84
N GLY A 393 5.30 -10.06 7.38
CA GLY A 393 5.01 -11.14 6.47
C GLY A 393 4.20 -10.65 5.29
N LEU A 394 4.54 -11.12 4.09
CA LEU A 394 3.76 -10.91 2.87
C LEU A 394 3.64 -12.24 2.14
N SER A 395 2.44 -12.64 1.75
CA SER A 395 2.26 -13.87 0.97
C SER A 395 1.20 -13.65 -0.09
N ILE A 396 1.34 -14.35 -1.20
CA ILE A 396 0.33 -14.41 -2.25
C ILE A 396 0.05 -15.87 -2.59
N ALA A 397 -1.17 -16.22 -2.94
CA ALA A 397 -1.51 -17.56 -3.40
C ALA A 397 -2.10 -17.53 -4.81
N GLN A 398 -2.32 -18.72 -5.39
CA GLN A 398 -2.82 -18.84 -6.74
C GLN A 398 -4.16 -18.12 -6.93
N LYS A 399 -4.37 -17.59 -8.14
CA LYS A 399 -5.62 -16.93 -8.49
C LYS A 399 -6.79 -17.90 -8.36
N ILE A 400 -7.92 -17.40 -7.86
CA ILE A 400 -9.15 -18.17 -7.73
C ILE A 400 -10.05 -17.89 -8.94
N SER A 401 -10.50 -18.94 -9.60
CA SER A 401 -11.33 -18.90 -10.80
C SER A 401 -12.81 -18.86 -10.43
N LEU A 402 -13.50 -17.73 -10.69
CA LEU A 402 -14.95 -17.67 -10.48
C LEU A 402 -15.71 -18.68 -11.35
N PRO A 403 -15.41 -18.88 -12.65
CA PRO A 403 -16.14 -19.85 -13.47
C PRO A 403 -16.16 -21.26 -12.88
N GLU A 404 -15.06 -21.70 -12.26
CA GLU A 404 -14.98 -23.00 -11.56
C GLU A 404 -15.89 -23.04 -10.33
N ILE A 405 -15.95 -21.95 -9.55
CA ILE A 405 -16.85 -21.84 -8.40
C ILE A 405 -18.31 -21.77 -8.84
N ALA A 406 -18.62 -20.93 -9.82
CA ALA A 406 -19.98 -20.75 -10.33
C ALA A 406 -20.55 -22.04 -10.94
N ALA A 407 -19.72 -22.89 -11.56
CA ALA A 407 -20.13 -24.19 -12.05
C ALA A 407 -20.61 -25.15 -10.95
N SER A 408 -20.20 -24.90 -9.70
CA SER A 408 -20.60 -25.68 -8.51
C SER A 408 -21.76 -25.07 -7.70
N CYS A 409 -22.27 -23.90 -8.12
CA CYS A 409 -23.34 -23.18 -7.41
C CYS A 409 -24.65 -23.20 -8.22
N GLU A 410 -25.79 -23.36 -7.54
CA GLU A 410 -27.11 -23.34 -8.20
C GLU A 410 -27.58 -21.91 -8.51
N LYS A 411 -27.14 -20.91 -7.74
CA LYS A 411 -27.55 -19.50 -7.86
C LYS A 411 -26.37 -18.54 -7.99
N SER A 412 -26.55 -17.49 -8.80
CA SER A 412 -25.50 -16.47 -9.02
C SER A 412 -25.12 -15.66 -7.78
N GLU A 413 -26.07 -15.38 -6.88
CA GLU A 413 -25.77 -14.66 -5.63
C GLU A 413 -24.95 -15.53 -4.67
N GLU A 414 -25.22 -16.83 -4.65
CA GLU A 414 -24.44 -17.80 -3.88
C GLU A 414 -23.00 -17.90 -4.40
N ALA A 415 -22.81 -17.91 -5.72
CA ALA A 415 -21.47 -17.95 -6.34
C ALA A 415 -20.58 -16.75 -5.92
N LYS A 416 -21.17 -15.56 -5.74
CA LYS A 416 -20.45 -14.36 -5.29
C LYS A 416 -19.93 -14.51 -3.85
N ASP A 417 -20.78 -14.96 -2.95
CA ASP A 417 -20.41 -15.13 -1.55
C ASP A 417 -19.44 -16.30 -1.37
N VAL A 418 -19.62 -17.40 -2.12
CA VAL A 418 -18.67 -18.53 -2.15
C VAL A 418 -17.31 -18.09 -2.70
N TYR A 419 -17.27 -17.29 -3.78
CA TYR A 419 -16.02 -16.74 -4.31
C TYR A 419 -15.30 -15.84 -3.30
N THR A 420 -16.05 -14.98 -2.62
CA THR A 420 -15.52 -14.12 -1.56
C THR A 420 -14.95 -14.96 -0.41
N GLN A 421 -15.67 -16.00 0.00
CA GLN A 421 -15.24 -16.90 1.07
C GLN A 421 -14.00 -17.71 0.67
N ALA A 422 -13.88 -18.13 -0.59
CA ALA A 422 -12.70 -18.82 -1.09
C ALA A 422 -11.46 -17.91 -1.05
N LEU A 423 -11.59 -16.65 -1.48
CA LEU A 423 -10.52 -15.65 -1.37
C LEU A 423 -10.15 -15.40 0.09
N TYR A 424 -11.14 -15.16 0.95
CA TYR A 424 -10.92 -14.93 2.38
C TYR A 424 -10.21 -16.12 3.05
N LYS A 425 -10.69 -17.34 2.80
CA LYS A 425 -10.06 -18.57 3.31
C LYS A 425 -8.60 -18.68 2.88
N SER A 426 -8.30 -18.41 1.60
CA SER A 426 -6.93 -18.41 1.10
C SER A 426 -6.06 -17.34 1.78
N VAL A 427 -6.59 -16.14 2.04
CA VAL A 427 -5.87 -15.09 2.78
C VAL A 427 -5.60 -15.52 4.22
N THR A 428 -6.58 -16.12 4.91
CA THR A 428 -6.41 -16.61 6.28
C THR A 428 -5.39 -17.76 6.37
N GLU A 429 -5.46 -18.74 5.47
CA GLU A 429 -4.48 -19.83 5.40
C GLU A 429 -3.06 -19.31 5.15
N GLN A 430 -2.91 -18.27 4.33
CA GLN A 430 -1.61 -17.60 4.14
C GLN A 430 -1.15 -16.84 5.38
N TYR A 431 -2.08 -16.16 6.04
CA TYR A 431 -1.82 -15.41 7.25
C TYR A 431 -1.33 -16.31 8.40
N ASP A 432 -1.95 -17.47 8.60
CA ASP A 432 -1.57 -18.41 9.67
C ASP A 432 -0.15 -18.96 9.49
N VAL A 433 0.26 -19.18 8.24
CA VAL A 433 1.60 -19.64 7.90
C VAL A 433 2.61 -18.51 8.12
N LEU A 434 2.27 -17.25 7.79
CA LEU A 434 3.07 -16.07 8.14
C LEU A 434 3.18 -15.88 9.66
N LYS A 435 2.08 -16.06 10.40
CA LYS A 435 2.02 -15.98 11.87
C LYS A 435 2.94 -17.02 12.51
N SER A 436 2.92 -18.25 11.99
CA SER A 436 3.82 -19.33 12.41
C SER A 436 5.29 -19.00 12.13
N ALA A 437 5.59 -18.41 10.98
CA ALA A 437 6.95 -18.00 10.62
C ALA A 437 7.49 -16.88 11.52
N VAL A 438 6.71 -15.81 11.72
CA VAL A 438 7.13 -14.57 12.40
C VAL A 438 6.96 -14.67 13.91
N HIS A 439 5.75 -14.94 14.40
CA HIS A 439 5.44 -15.00 15.84
C HIS A 439 5.76 -16.36 16.43
N GLY A 440 5.50 -17.44 15.68
CA GLY A 440 5.85 -18.81 16.06
C GLY A 440 7.36 -19.11 15.98
N LYS A 441 8.16 -18.20 15.41
CA LYS A 441 9.62 -18.29 15.25
C LYS A 441 10.09 -19.51 14.45
N GLN A 442 9.21 -20.11 13.66
CA GLN A 442 9.54 -21.25 12.80
C GLN A 442 10.33 -20.81 11.54
N GLY A 443 10.27 -19.53 11.21
CA GLY A 443 10.91 -18.98 10.02
C GLY A 443 10.53 -19.73 8.74
N LEU A 444 11.52 -20.20 7.98
CA LEU A 444 11.28 -20.93 6.74
C LEU A 444 10.59 -22.29 6.94
N GLU A 445 10.70 -22.89 8.13
CA GLU A 445 10.12 -24.20 8.44
C GLU A 445 8.59 -24.16 8.55
N ALA A 446 7.99 -22.96 8.67
CA ALA A 446 6.55 -22.77 8.57
C ALA A 446 6.00 -23.03 7.15
N SER A 447 6.86 -23.18 6.13
CA SER A 447 6.43 -23.43 4.75
C SER A 447 5.61 -24.70 4.64
N THR A 448 4.56 -24.66 3.82
CA THR A 448 3.71 -25.82 3.52
C THR A 448 3.77 -26.16 2.03
N ALA A 449 3.23 -27.32 1.61
CA ALA A 449 3.22 -27.73 0.21
C ALA A 449 2.58 -26.70 -0.75
N GLY A 450 1.66 -25.85 -0.25
CA GLY A 450 1.02 -24.78 -1.02
C GLY A 450 1.58 -23.37 -0.79
N GLN A 451 2.51 -23.21 0.15
CA GLN A 451 3.11 -21.92 0.49
C GLN A 451 4.59 -22.08 0.80
N VAL A 452 5.43 -21.70 -0.16
CA VAL A 452 6.89 -21.79 -0.01
C VAL A 452 7.41 -20.42 0.38
N PHE A 453 7.96 -20.30 1.59
CA PHE A 453 8.60 -19.08 2.03
C PHE A 453 10.01 -18.94 1.45
N SER A 454 10.35 -17.71 1.11
CA SER A 454 11.72 -17.32 0.80
C SER A 454 12.16 -16.24 1.77
N LEU A 455 13.40 -16.38 2.25
CA LEU A 455 14.09 -15.31 2.93
C LEU A 455 14.66 -14.40 1.85
N HIS A 456 14.24 -13.14 1.84
CA HIS A 456 15.05 -12.12 1.19
C HIS A 456 16.30 -11.93 2.04
N LYS A 457 17.44 -12.37 1.53
CA LYS A 457 18.74 -12.07 2.14
C LYS A 457 18.97 -10.56 2.03
N PHE A 458 18.42 -9.80 2.99
CA PHE A 458 18.74 -8.40 3.18
C PHE A 458 20.18 -8.29 3.69
N LEU A 459 21.14 -8.37 2.75
CA LEU A 459 22.50 -7.92 3.03
C LEU A 459 22.43 -6.42 3.32
N THR A 460 22.50 -6.07 4.59
CA THR A 460 22.68 -4.71 5.10
C THR A 460 24.08 -4.24 4.74
N HIS A 461 24.26 -3.74 3.51
CA HIS A 461 25.41 -2.93 3.15
C HIS A 461 24.92 -1.59 2.63
N ASN A 462 24.51 -0.70 3.53
CA ASN A 462 24.28 0.69 3.14
C ASN A 462 24.73 1.70 4.19
N LYS A 463 26.02 1.66 4.55
CA LYS A 463 26.71 2.78 5.23
C LYS A 463 26.83 4.05 4.34
N LYS A 464 26.43 4.00 3.06
CA LYS A 464 26.56 5.12 2.11
C LYS A 464 25.26 5.87 1.81
N ALA A 465 24.08 5.29 2.03
CA ALA A 465 22.81 5.95 1.72
C ALA A 465 22.53 7.18 2.60
N ILE A 466 22.95 7.18 3.87
CA ILE A 466 22.61 8.24 4.83
C ILE A 466 23.37 9.56 4.54
N ARG A 467 24.59 9.51 3.98
CA ARG A 467 25.33 10.74 3.61
C ARG A 467 24.81 11.41 2.33
N PHE A 468 24.05 10.70 1.49
CA PHE A 468 23.58 11.23 0.21
C PHE A 468 22.23 11.99 0.32
N VAL A 469 21.44 11.72 1.35
CA VAL A 469 20.13 12.36 1.59
C VAL A 469 20.27 13.86 1.82
N HIS A 470 21.30 14.30 2.55
CA HIS A 470 21.49 15.73 2.82
C HIS A 470 21.97 16.54 1.60
N LYS A 471 22.71 15.92 0.67
CA LYS A 471 23.33 16.64 -0.46
C LYS A 471 22.44 16.72 -1.70
N ARG A 472 21.53 15.76 -1.90
CA ARG A 472 20.61 15.75 -3.05
C ARG A 472 19.25 16.41 -2.77
N MET A 473 18.77 16.42 -1.53
CA MET A 473 17.48 17.04 -1.17
C MET A 473 17.52 18.58 -1.05
N LEU A 474 18.71 19.19 -0.93
CA LEU A 474 18.88 20.64 -0.72
C LEU A 474 19.43 21.41 -1.93
N CYS A 475 19.73 20.75 -3.06
CA CYS A 475 20.51 21.38 -4.13
C CYS A 475 19.80 21.36 -5.49
N LYS A 476 18.90 22.32 -5.71
CA LYS A 476 18.70 23.00 -7.01
C LYS A 476 18.19 24.42 -6.76
N LYS A 477 19.09 25.39 -6.61
CA LYS A 477 18.82 26.80 -6.91
C LYS A 477 19.90 27.31 -7.87
N ASN A 478 19.40 27.81 -9.02
CA ASN A 478 19.99 28.67 -10.05
C ASN A 478 21.10 28.12 -10.98
N PRO A 479 20.90 28.16 -12.32
CA PRO A 479 21.99 28.06 -13.28
C PRO A 479 22.64 29.44 -13.41
N ILE A 480 23.82 29.63 -12.82
CA ILE A 480 24.68 30.75 -13.16
C ILE A 480 25.47 30.33 -14.40
N PHE A 481 25.26 31.08 -15.49
CA PHE A 481 26.07 31.06 -16.70
C PHE A 481 27.56 31.08 -16.35
N PHE A 482 28.31 30.07 -16.77
CA PHE A 482 29.75 30.18 -16.93
C PHE A 482 30.11 29.85 -18.38
N LEU A 483 30.41 30.91 -19.13
CA LEU A 483 31.13 30.88 -20.39
C LEU A 483 32.49 30.19 -20.16
N MET A 484 32.74 29.09 -20.86
CA MET A 484 34.11 28.61 -21.05
C MET A 484 34.76 29.42 -22.18
N PRO A 485 36.01 29.90 -22.03
CA PRO A 485 36.80 30.29 -23.18
C PRO A 485 37.52 29.06 -23.73
N ILE A 486 37.39 28.91 -25.05
CA ILE A 486 38.20 28.09 -25.94
C ILE A 486 39.65 28.59 -25.84
N ASN A 487 40.61 27.67 -25.72
CA ASN A 487 41.95 27.85 -26.27
C ASN A 487 42.54 26.49 -26.66
N ASP A 488 42.84 26.38 -27.95
CA ASP A 488 43.70 25.38 -28.57
C ASP A 488 45.13 25.42 -27.98
N ILE A 489 45.85 24.28 -28.07
CA ILE A 489 47.13 24.13 -28.79
C ILE A 489 47.90 22.89 -28.25
N ASN A 490 48.11 21.95 -29.19
CA ASN A 490 49.25 21.04 -29.38
C ASN A 490 49.82 20.17 -28.25
N GLY A 491 49.87 18.85 -28.51
CA GLY A 491 51.16 18.16 -28.48
C GLY A 491 51.21 16.74 -27.88
N ARG A 492 51.27 15.76 -28.78
CA ARG A 492 52.03 14.48 -28.70
C ARG A 492 51.57 13.38 -27.73
N LEU A 493 51.05 12.32 -28.37
CA LEU A 493 51.16 10.91 -27.96
C LEU A 493 52.63 10.49 -27.73
N PRO A 494 52.86 9.42 -26.95
CA PRO A 494 53.16 8.16 -27.64
C PRO A 494 52.39 6.93 -27.11
N PHE A 495 52.07 6.08 -28.09
CA PHE A 495 51.82 4.64 -28.01
C PHE A 495 52.82 3.89 -27.13
N ILE A 496 52.35 2.95 -26.29
CA ILE A 496 52.74 1.52 -26.11
C ILE A 496 51.61 0.91 -25.24
N GLY A 497 51.01 -0.25 -25.41
CA GLY A 497 51.11 -1.38 -26.31
C GLY A 497 50.10 -2.41 -25.76
N ALA A 498 49.27 -2.97 -26.63
CA ALA A 498 48.34 -4.03 -26.26
C ALA A 498 49.11 -5.34 -26.12
N GLU A 499 48.92 -6.05 -25.01
CA GLU A 499 49.23 -7.47 -24.94
C GLU A 499 47.96 -8.23 -24.54
N SER A 500 47.72 -9.26 -25.34
CA SER A 500 46.57 -10.14 -25.34
C SER A 500 47.07 -11.52 -24.89
N ILE A 501 46.12 -12.35 -24.42
CA ILE A 501 46.06 -13.82 -24.53
C ILE A 501 46.27 -14.64 -23.23
N ARG A 502 45.17 -15.35 -22.87
CA ARG A 502 44.98 -16.64 -22.14
C ARG A 502 45.26 -16.64 -20.63
N ASN A 503 44.42 -17.21 -19.75
CA ASN A 503 43.33 -18.21 -19.85
C ASN A 503 42.06 -17.76 -19.11
#